data_AF-A0A1W2GAQ5-F1
#
_entry.id   AF-A0A1W2GAQ5-F1
#
_cell.length_a   1.000
_cell.length_b   1.000
_cell.length_c   1.000
_cell.angle_alpha   90.00
_cell.angle_beta   90.00
_cell.angle_gamma   90.00
#
_symmetry.space_group_name_H-M   'P 1'
#
loop_
_entity.id
_entity.type
_entity.pdbx_description
1 polymer ?
#
loop_
_entity_poly.entity_id
_entity_poly.type
_entity_poly.pdbx_seq_one_letter_code
_entity_poly.pdbx_strand_id
1 'polypeptide(L)'
;MIKKRIFLWLGIMANTLAMIFLTFYFMSLPWLAGDEKLLIWSTSAIKFANREMPASEDFALINTSYDLQLIDRLDDFGFPIGQRVITDREKLTLILDAISKTENPPKYIICDIHFLDSTASDFGLDTTLQKFDNLIISYHLNDFEEIEYPIFKDVNRGLSDYVIGSVFDGVYKYQLLHHDSLKLTPLKVYEDLSNQEAKPNGPFVKIGDRWTPNNFVMNYRLLQKDIENIEAGFNPINMGELLFLEDQDIQNFVAGKIVVIGDFFENDRHETLFEISSGPLILLNAFLTIQESDTYVNFWFFLLILASYAYLSYMVFVEGDYMESRITKYFGAVRVANYLAGFMSYLILLTLLSCLTFFIFNIHLNVFFLAITFYLTDRLIGLYHRQNK
;
A
#
# COMPACT_ATOMS: atom_id res chain seq x y z
N MET A 1 -7.69 46.92 20.09
CA MET A 1 -8.53 45.70 19.92
C MET A 1 -8.41 45.08 18.53
N ILE A 2 -8.52 45.84 17.44
CA ILE A 2 -8.46 45.31 16.05
C ILE A 2 -7.14 44.57 15.76
N LYS A 3 -5.98 45.14 16.10
CA LYS A 3 -4.68 44.48 15.91
C LYS A 3 -4.60 43.10 16.59
N LYS A 4 -5.07 42.97 17.83
CA LYS A 4 -5.07 41.67 18.56
C LYS A 4 -5.95 40.62 17.88
N ARG A 5 -7.12 41.01 17.34
CA ARG A 5 -7.99 40.10 16.59
C ARG A 5 -7.35 39.65 15.26
N ILE A 6 -6.64 40.55 14.57
CA ILE A 6 -5.94 40.20 13.33
C ILE A 6 -4.83 39.18 13.61
N PHE A 7 -3.99 39.41 14.63
CA PHE A 7 -2.94 38.45 15.00
C PHE A 7 -3.50 37.08 15.40
N LEU A 8 -4.64 37.04 16.08
CA LEU A 8 -5.33 35.81 16.44
C LEU A 8 -5.74 35.00 15.20
N TRP A 9 -6.45 35.63 14.26
CA TRP A 9 -6.88 34.98 13.02
C TRP A 9 -5.71 34.53 12.14
N LEU A 10 -4.63 35.33 12.10
CA LEU A 10 -3.39 34.93 11.42
C LEU A 10 -2.75 33.70 12.09
N GLY A 11 -2.73 33.64 13.42
CA GLY A 11 -2.23 32.48 14.16
C GLY A 11 -3.04 31.22 13.89
N ILE A 12 -4.37 31.31 13.91
CA ILE A 12 -5.28 30.21 13.57
C ILE A 12 -5.02 29.71 12.15
N MET A 13 -4.95 30.62 11.17
CA MET A 13 -4.72 30.26 9.77
C MET A 13 -3.33 29.64 9.57
N ALA A 14 -2.29 30.22 10.16
CA ALA A 14 -0.93 29.70 10.08
C ALA A 14 -0.82 28.29 10.66
N ASN A 15 -1.40 28.05 11.85
CA ASN A 15 -1.42 26.73 12.45
C ASN A 15 -2.23 25.73 11.62
N THR A 16 -3.37 26.14 11.09
CA THR A 16 -4.20 25.29 10.21
C THR A 16 -3.41 24.83 8.99
N LEU A 17 -2.74 25.75 8.29
CA LEU A 17 -1.92 25.42 7.12
C LEU A 17 -0.72 24.54 7.50
N ALA A 18 -0.09 24.80 8.65
CA ALA A 18 0.99 23.97 9.16
C ALA A 18 0.52 22.53 9.44
N MET A 19 -0.68 22.35 10.01
CA MET A 19 -1.25 21.03 10.27
C MET A 19 -1.65 20.28 9.01
N ILE A 20 -2.15 20.98 7.98
CA ILE A 20 -2.40 20.40 6.66
C ILE A 20 -1.08 19.91 6.06
N PHE A 21 -0.05 20.76 6.05
CA PHE A 21 1.28 20.39 5.55
C PHE A 21 1.85 19.18 6.29
N LEU A 22 1.78 19.20 7.63
CA LEU A 22 2.27 18.13 8.48
C LEU A 22 1.51 16.81 8.25
N THR A 23 0.20 16.89 7.99
CA THR A 23 -0.61 15.71 7.65
C THR A 23 -0.10 15.04 6.38
N PHE A 24 0.09 15.80 5.30
CA PHE A 24 0.59 15.24 4.05
C PHE A 24 2.04 14.80 4.14
N TYR A 25 2.86 15.48 4.94
CA TYR A 25 4.20 15.02 5.26
C TYR A 25 4.16 13.64 5.95
N PHE A 26 3.36 13.46 7.01
CA PHE A 26 3.26 12.16 7.67
C PHE A 26 2.63 11.06 6.79
N MET A 27 1.67 11.40 5.94
CA MET A 27 1.13 10.46 4.96
C MET A 27 2.17 10.01 3.93
N SER A 28 3.15 10.87 3.60
CA SER A 28 4.26 10.51 2.72
C SER A 28 5.30 9.59 3.37
N LEU A 29 5.26 9.37 4.69
CA LEU A 29 6.19 8.46 5.35
C LEU A 29 5.77 6.99 5.15
N PRO A 30 6.74 6.09 4.89
CA PRO A 30 6.45 4.68 4.60
C PRO A 30 6.08 3.87 5.85
N TRP A 31 6.43 4.35 7.05
CA TRP A 31 6.16 3.66 8.30
C TRP A 31 4.83 4.10 8.93
N LEU A 32 4.36 3.28 9.87
CA LEU A 32 3.12 3.45 10.60
C LEU A 32 3.40 3.60 12.09
N ALA A 33 2.75 4.54 12.78
CA ALA A 33 2.85 4.60 14.23
C ALA A 33 2.09 3.43 14.88
N GLY A 34 2.57 2.90 16.00
CA GLY A 34 1.97 1.70 16.62
C GLY A 34 0.51 1.87 17.03
N ASP A 35 0.11 3.06 17.46
CA ASP A 35 -1.28 3.41 17.78
C ASP A 35 -2.15 3.52 16.52
N GLU A 36 -1.55 3.97 15.41
CA GLU A 36 -2.21 4.05 14.10
C GLU A 36 -2.58 2.65 13.61
N LYS A 37 -1.75 1.62 13.91
CA LYS A 37 -2.02 0.21 13.54
C LYS A 37 -3.35 -0.26 14.10
N LEU A 38 -3.60 -0.02 15.39
CA LEU A 38 -4.84 -0.43 16.04
C LEU A 38 -6.04 0.28 15.42
N LEU A 39 -5.93 1.58 15.14
CA LEU A 39 -7.00 2.36 14.53
C LEU A 39 -7.30 1.88 13.11
N ILE A 40 -6.27 1.72 12.28
CA ILE A 40 -6.37 1.21 10.91
C ILE A 40 -6.98 -0.18 10.92
N TRP A 41 -6.44 -1.09 11.74
CA TRP A 41 -6.97 -2.44 11.86
C TRP A 41 -8.45 -2.44 12.26
N SER A 42 -8.82 -1.69 13.30
CA SER A 42 -10.19 -1.67 13.82
C SER A 42 -11.17 -1.11 12.80
N THR A 43 -10.82 -0.01 12.14
CA THR A 43 -11.69 0.65 11.15
C THR A 43 -11.79 -0.17 9.87
N SER A 44 -10.68 -0.73 9.38
CA SER A 44 -10.67 -1.63 8.23
C SER A 44 -11.41 -2.94 8.51
N ALA A 45 -11.34 -3.49 9.73
CA ALA A 45 -12.13 -4.66 10.15
C ALA A 45 -13.64 -4.36 10.20
N ILE A 46 -14.06 -3.13 10.50
CA ILE A 46 -15.47 -2.74 10.41
C ILE A 46 -15.92 -2.69 8.95
N LYS A 47 -15.10 -2.10 8.06
CA LYS A 47 -15.41 -2.02 6.63
C LYS A 47 -15.40 -3.40 5.97
N PHE A 48 -14.60 -4.33 6.50
CA PHE A 48 -14.44 -5.69 6.01
C PHE A 48 -15.76 -6.46 5.83
N ALA A 49 -16.71 -6.30 6.76
CA ALA A 49 -17.99 -7.01 6.71
C ALA A 49 -18.81 -6.71 5.44
N ASN A 50 -18.56 -5.56 4.80
CA ASN A 50 -19.19 -5.14 3.54
C ASN A 50 -18.12 -4.89 2.47
N ARG A 51 -17.01 -5.63 2.48
CA ARG A 51 -15.98 -5.45 1.45
C ARG A 51 -16.55 -5.72 0.07
N GLU A 52 -16.13 -4.90 -0.89
CA GLU A 52 -16.43 -5.08 -2.30
C GLU A 52 -15.39 -6.02 -2.91
N MET A 53 -15.76 -7.29 -3.04
CA MET A 53 -14.94 -8.28 -3.75
C MET A 53 -15.08 -8.04 -5.26
N PRO A 54 -13.98 -8.07 -6.03
CA PRO A 54 -14.07 -8.00 -7.48
C PRO A 54 -14.72 -9.29 -8.02
N ALA A 55 -15.10 -9.30 -9.30
CA ALA A 55 -15.63 -10.51 -9.93
C ALA A 55 -14.49 -11.51 -10.13
N SER A 56 -14.65 -12.76 -9.68
CA SER A 56 -13.60 -13.78 -9.78
C SER A 56 -13.28 -14.15 -11.23
N GLU A 57 -14.27 -14.05 -12.13
CA GLU A 57 -14.10 -14.27 -13.57
C GLU A 57 -13.14 -13.29 -14.26
N ASP A 58 -12.82 -12.15 -13.65
CA ASP A 58 -11.85 -11.20 -14.18
C ASP A 58 -10.39 -11.64 -13.95
N PHE A 59 -10.15 -12.71 -13.18
CA PHE A 59 -8.81 -13.14 -12.77
C PHE A 59 -8.53 -14.61 -13.12
N ALA A 60 -7.27 -14.86 -13.47
CA ALA A 60 -6.70 -16.21 -13.60
C ALA A 60 -5.46 -16.28 -12.71
N LEU A 61 -5.54 -17.05 -11.63
CA LEU A 61 -4.44 -17.19 -10.68
C LEU A 61 -3.71 -18.50 -10.98
N ILE A 62 -2.40 -18.41 -11.22
CA ILE A 62 -1.54 -19.56 -11.53
C ILE A 62 -0.53 -19.70 -10.39
N ASN A 63 -0.60 -20.82 -9.69
CA ASN A 63 0.25 -21.08 -8.54
C ASN A 63 1.56 -21.80 -8.92
N THR A 64 2.67 -21.33 -8.36
CA THR A 64 4.00 -21.92 -8.58
C THR A 64 4.58 -22.62 -7.35
N SER A 65 3.90 -22.62 -6.19
CA SER A 65 4.45 -23.12 -4.92
C SER A 65 5.01 -24.54 -4.97
N TYR A 66 4.42 -25.39 -5.81
CA TYR A 66 4.74 -26.83 -5.88
C TYR A 66 5.51 -27.21 -7.16
N ASP A 67 5.72 -26.26 -8.07
CA ASP A 67 6.35 -26.47 -9.36
C ASP A 67 7.75 -25.87 -9.38
N LEU A 68 8.66 -26.58 -8.73
CA LEU A 68 10.01 -26.13 -8.43
C LEU A 68 11.04 -27.00 -9.14
N GLN A 69 12.15 -26.39 -9.55
CA GLN A 69 13.34 -27.07 -10.06
C GLN A 69 14.55 -26.77 -9.18
N LEU A 70 15.47 -27.73 -9.10
CA LEU A 70 16.74 -27.57 -8.41
C LEU A 70 17.81 -27.15 -9.41
N ILE A 71 18.53 -26.09 -9.07
CA ILE A 71 19.70 -25.64 -9.82
C ILE A 71 20.92 -25.60 -8.93
N ASP A 72 22.11 -25.66 -9.53
CA ASP A 72 23.35 -25.54 -8.78
C ASP A 72 23.48 -24.12 -8.22
N ARG A 73 23.79 -24.02 -6.92
CA ARG A 73 24.21 -22.78 -6.29
C ARG A 73 25.71 -22.63 -6.51
N LEU A 74 26.12 -21.56 -7.19
CA LEU A 74 27.53 -21.28 -7.47
C LEU A 74 28.13 -20.37 -6.40
N ASP A 75 29.43 -20.49 -6.14
CA ASP A 75 30.20 -19.51 -5.37
C ASP A 75 30.67 -18.33 -6.24
N ASP A 76 31.38 -17.38 -5.64
CA ASP A 76 31.93 -16.19 -6.34
C ASP A 76 32.90 -16.54 -7.48
N PHE A 77 33.39 -17.77 -7.54
CA PHE A 77 34.30 -18.28 -8.57
C PHE A 77 33.58 -19.15 -9.62
N GLY A 78 32.27 -19.33 -9.50
CA GLY A 78 31.45 -20.12 -10.42
C GLY A 78 31.47 -21.63 -10.16
N PHE A 79 31.95 -22.09 -9.00
CA PHE A 79 31.95 -23.51 -8.63
C PHE A 79 30.66 -23.90 -7.88
N PRO A 80 30.07 -25.06 -8.17
CA PRO A 80 28.86 -25.52 -7.47
C PRO A 80 29.18 -25.85 -6.01
N ILE A 81 28.54 -25.15 -5.09
CA ILE A 81 28.64 -25.33 -3.62
C ILE A 81 27.41 -26.01 -3.01
N GLY A 82 26.40 -26.29 -3.82
CA GLY A 82 25.17 -26.95 -3.39
C GLY A 82 24.07 -26.79 -4.43
N GLN A 83 22.83 -27.02 -4.01
CA GLN A 83 21.65 -26.78 -4.84
C GLN A 83 20.77 -25.71 -4.20
N ARG A 84 20.03 -24.98 -5.03
CA ARG A 84 18.97 -24.07 -4.61
C ARG A 84 17.71 -24.35 -5.41
N VAL A 85 16.59 -24.05 -4.78
CA VAL A 85 15.26 -24.21 -5.33
C VAL A 85 14.86 -22.94 -6.06
N ILE A 86 14.34 -23.07 -7.28
CA ILE A 86 13.70 -21.98 -8.02
C ILE A 86 12.43 -22.50 -8.68
N THR A 87 11.56 -21.62 -9.19
CA THR A 87 10.41 -22.03 -9.99
C THR A 87 10.86 -22.76 -11.27
N ASP A 88 10.15 -23.84 -11.62
CA ASP A 88 10.40 -24.63 -12.83
C ASP A 88 10.21 -23.78 -14.10
N ARG A 89 11.32 -23.50 -14.78
CA ARG A 89 11.36 -22.60 -15.94
C ARG A 89 10.83 -23.27 -17.21
N GLU A 90 10.95 -24.58 -17.31
CA GLU A 90 10.43 -25.35 -18.45
C GLU A 90 8.91 -25.35 -18.44
N LYS A 91 8.31 -25.67 -17.29
CA LYS A 91 6.86 -25.62 -17.12
C LYS A 91 6.30 -24.22 -17.37
N LEU A 92 6.96 -23.19 -16.84
CA LEU A 92 6.54 -21.81 -17.06
C LEU A 92 6.60 -21.44 -18.55
N THR A 93 7.65 -21.87 -19.25
CA THR A 93 7.78 -21.68 -20.70
C THR A 93 6.63 -22.34 -21.45
N LEU A 94 6.29 -23.58 -21.12
CA LEU A 94 5.20 -24.33 -21.77
C LEU A 94 3.84 -23.64 -21.58
N ILE A 95 3.52 -23.20 -20.35
CA ILE A 95 2.28 -22.46 -20.07
C ILE A 95 2.25 -21.16 -20.86
N LEU A 96 3.30 -20.35 -20.78
CA LEU A 96 3.34 -19.06 -21.47
C LEU A 96 3.28 -19.24 -22.99
N ASP A 97 3.88 -20.31 -23.54
CA ASP A 97 3.79 -20.61 -24.96
C ASP A 97 2.36 -20.97 -25.36
N ALA A 98 1.66 -21.80 -24.58
CA ALA A 98 0.24 -22.11 -24.79
C ALA A 98 -0.64 -20.86 -24.73
N ILE A 99 -0.40 -19.98 -23.74
CA ILE A 99 -1.10 -18.69 -23.61
C ILE A 99 -0.81 -17.79 -24.82
N SER A 100 0.43 -17.73 -25.32
CA SER A 100 0.82 -16.85 -26.44
C SER A 100 0.11 -17.17 -27.76
N LYS A 101 -0.48 -18.36 -27.88
CA LYS A 101 -1.21 -18.83 -29.07
C LYS A 101 -2.71 -18.49 -29.05
N THR A 102 -3.23 -17.93 -27.97
CA THR A 102 -4.66 -17.60 -27.85
C THR A 102 -5.09 -16.55 -28.86
N GLU A 103 -6.31 -16.68 -29.40
CA GLU A 103 -6.96 -15.61 -30.17
C GLU A 103 -7.48 -14.48 -29.28
N ASN A 104 -7.77 -14.79 -28.00
CA ASN A 104 -8.26 -13.87 -27.01
C ASN A 104 -7.21 -13.70 -25.90
N PRO A 105 -6.29 -12.73 -26.03
CA PRO A 105 -5.20 -12.57 -25.07
C PRO A 105 -5.72 -12.21 -23.67
N PRO A 106 -4.94 -12.50 -22.61
CA PRO A 106 -5.23 -11.95 -21.29
C PRO A 106 -5.21 -10.42 -21.36
N LYS A 107 -5.91 -9.75 -20.43
CA LYS A 107 -5.83 -8.29 -20.27
C LYS A 107 -4.40 -7.88 -19.90
N TYR A 108 -3.81 -8.58 -18.94
CA TYR A 108 -2.46 -8.36 -18.47
C TYR A 108 -1.93 -9.60 -17.74
N ILE A 109 -0.61 -9.81 -17.72
CA ILE A 109 0.06 -10.88 -16.97
C ILE A 109 1.02 -10.27 -15.95
N ILE A 110 0.76 -10.52 -14.66
CA ILE A 110 1.65 -10.18 -13.55
C ILE A 110 2.41 -11.44 -13.15
N CYS A 111 3.72 -11.47 -13.40
CA CYS A 111 4.57 -12.62 -13.12
C CYS A 111 5.48 -12.31 -11.93
N ASP A 112 5.02 -12.71 -10.75
CA ASP A 112 5.71 -12.51 -9.49
C ASP A 112 6.61 -13.70 -9.16
N ILE A 113 7.74 -13.75 -9.87
CA ILE A 113 8.75 -14.77 -9.70
C ILE A 113 10.13 -14.13 -9.74
N HIS A 114 11.01 -14.53 -8.84
CA HIS A 114 12.37 -14.03 -8.80
C HIS A 114 13.27 -14.71 -9.85
N PHE A 115 13.77 -13.97 -10.85
CA PHE A 115 14.58 -14.47 -11.97
C PHE A 115 16.06 -14.04 -11.90
N LEU A 116 16.77 -14.33 -10.81
CA LEU A 116 18.19 -13.98 -10.69
C LEU A 116 19.15 -14.97 -11.31
N ASP A 117 18.80 -16.24 -11.26
CA ASP A 117 19.72 -17.31 -11.58
C ASP A 117 19.49 -17.86 -12.96
N SER A 118 20.59 -18.03 -13.69
CA SER A 118 20.58 -18.61 -15.01
C SER A 118 20.43 -20.13 -14.98
N THR A 119 19.70 -20.65 -15.96
CA THR A 119 19.36 -22.05 -16.17
C THR A 119 19.42 -22.39 -17.65
N ALA A 120 19.54 -23.68 -17.99
CA ALA A 120 19.54 -24.11 -19.39
C ALA A 120 18.22 -23.82 -20.11
N SER A 121 17.12 -23.69 -19.35
CA SER A 121 15.76 -23.53 -19.87
C SER A 121 15.40 -22.07 -20.14
N ASP A 122 16.25 -21.12 -19.74
CA ASP A 122 15.96 -19.69 -19.83
C ASP A 122 15.89 -19.17 -21.26
N PHE A 123 16.59 -19.79 -22.21
CA PHE A 123 16.53 -19.36 -23.61
C PHE A 123 15.12 -19.52 -24.20
N GLY A 124 14.44 -20.63 -23.88
CA GLY A 124 13.06 -20.87 -24.28
C GLY A 124 12.10 -19.91 -23.57
N LEU A 125 12.33 -19.67 -22.28
CA LEU A 125 11.52 -18.76 -21.48
C LEU A 125 11.63 -17.31 -21.97
N ASP A 126 12.84 -16.81 -22.22
CA ASP A 126 13.10 -15.45 -22.72
C ASP A 126 12.38 -15.21 -24.05
N THR A 127 12.53 -16.16 -24.98
CA THR A 127 11.83 -16.13 -26.28
C THR A 127 10.31 -16.05 -26.12
N THR A 128 9.77 -16.70 -25.09
CA THR A 128 8.32 -16.75 -24.84
C THR A 128 7.83 -15.50 -24.13
N LEU A 129 8.57 -14.99 -23.14
CA LEU A 129 8.24 -13.75 -22.44
C LEU A 129 8.18 -12.55 -23.41
N GLN A 130 9.10 -12.50 -24.38
CA GLN A 130 9.14 -11.44 -25.39
C GLN A 130 7.94 -11.44 -26.36
N LYS A 131 7.10 -12.48 -26.37
CA LYS A 131 5.86 -12.51 -27.16
C LYS A 131 4.75 -11.65 -26.56
N PHE A 132 4.89 -11.19 -25.32
CA PHE A 132 3.85 -10.49 -24.59
C PHE A 132 4.20 -9.01 -24.41
N ASP A 133 3.41 -8.13 -25.01
CA ASP A 133 3.47 -6.68 -24.75
C ASP A 133 2.80 -6.29 -23.43
N ASN A 134 1.92 -7.16 -22.90
CA ASN A 134 1.11 -6.95 -21.70
C ASN A 134 1.50 -7.89 -20.54
N LEU A 135 2.79 -8.15 -20.40
CA LEU A 135 3.35 -8.94 -19.30
C LEU A 135 4.37 -8.12 -18.53
N ILE A 136 4.37 -8.24 -17.22
CA ILE A 136 5.41 -7.68 -16.34
C ILE A 136 6.04 -8.77 -15.48
N ILE A 137 7.35 -8.75 -15.36
CA ILE A 137 8.11 -9.59 -14.41
C ILE A 137 8.58 -8.77 -13.19
N SER A 138 8.60 -9.40 -12.03
CA SER A 138 9.14 -8.79 -10.81
C SER A 138 10.66 -8.62 -10.85
N TYR A 139 11.14 -7.52 -10.29
CA TYR A 139 12.51 -7.32 -9.83
C TYR A 139 12.49 -6.81 -8.39
N HIS A 140 13.63 -6.96 -7.70
CA HIS A 140 13.75 -6.69 -6.27
C HIS A 140 14.97 -5.82 -5.95
N LEU A 141 15.09 -5.41 -4.70
CA LEU A 141 16.20 -4.73 -4.06
C LEU A 141 16.86 -5.74 -3.13
N ASN A 142 18.19 -5.76 -3.14
CA ASN A 142 18.95 -6.56 -2.19
C ASN A 142 18.99 -5.91 -0.80
N ASP A 143 19.63 -6.59 0.16
CA ASP A 143 19.85 -6.11 1.53
C ASP A 143 20.60 -4.76 1.61
N PHE A 144 21.24 -4.32 0.52
CA PHE A 144 21.96 -3.05 0.39
C PHE A 144 21.18 -1.96 -0.35
N GLU A 145 19.87 -2.16 -0.60
CA GLU A 145 18.99 -1.28 -1.37
C GLU A 145 19.42 -1.11 -2.85
N GLU A 146 20.22 -2.05 -3.38
CA GLU A 146 20.61 -2.05 -4.79
C GLU A 146 19.65 -2.91 -5.62
N ILE A 147 19.40 -2.49 -6.87
CA ILE A 147 18.45 -3.17 -7.76
C ILE A 147 19.02 -4.51 -8.26
N GLU A 148 18.31 -5.58 -7.97
CA GLU A 148 18.53 -6.92 -8.53
C GLU A 148 17.60 -7.13 -9.73
N TYR A 149 18.13 -6.85 -10.92
CA TYR A 149 17.38 -7.07 -12.16
C TYR A 149 17.27 -8.57 -12.50
N PRO A 150 16.13 -9.02 -13.05
CA PRO A 150 16.02 -10.35 -13.59
C PRO A 150 16.95 -10.52 -14.81
N ILE A 151 17.35 -11.76 -15.07
CA ILE A 151 18.22 -12.12 -16.19
C ILE A 151 17.64 -11.75 -17.56
N PHE A 152 16.32 -11.62 -17.67
CA PHE A 152 15.60 -11.24 -18.89
C PHE A 152 15.58 -9.72 -19.06
N LYS A 153 16.27 -9.23 -20.09
CA LYS A 153 16.50 -7.79 -20.28
C LYS A 153 15.44 -7.09 -21.13
N ASP A 154 14.90 -7.78 -22.12
CA ASP A 154 14.00 -7.18 -23.12
C ASP A 154 12.52 -7.38 -22.79
N VAL A 155 12.22 -7.63 -21.51
CA VAL A 155 10.87 -7.82 -20.97
C VAL A 155 10.53 -6.64 -20.04
N ASN A 156 9.26 -6.24 -19.99
CA ASN A 156 8.80 -5.20 -19.07
C ASN A 156 8.90 -5.71 -17.62
N ARG A 157 9.39 -4.86 -16.71
CA ARG A 157 9.75 -5.24 -15.33
C ARG A 157 9.28 -4.22 -14.32
N GLY A 158 8.83 -4.65 -13.16
CA GLY A 158 8.36 -3.78 -12.07
C GLY A 158 9.00 -4.14 -10.75
N LEU A 159 9.19 -3.14 -9.87
CA LEU A 159 9.68 -3.38 -8.52
C LEU A 159 8.57 -4.03 -7.69
N SER A 160 8.81 -5.22 -7.15
CA SER A 160 7.82 -5.96 -6.37
C SER A 160 8.11 -5.99 -4.87
N ASP A 161 9.06 -5.18 -4.41
CA ASP A 161 9.29 -4.99 -2.99
C ASP A 161 8.31 -4.00 -2.37
N TYR A 162 8.20 -4.08 -1.06
CA TYR A 162 7.42 -3.17 -0.25
C TYR A 162 8.17 -2.92 1.05
N VAL A 163 8.00 -1.72 1.58
CA VAL A 163 8.67 -1.32 2.81
C VAL A 163 8.05 -2.09 3.98
N ILE A 164 8.82 -3.02 4.53
CA ILE A 164 8.49 -3.64 5.82
C ILE A 164 8.80 -2.61 6.90
N GLY A 165 7.81 -2.27 7.73
CA GLY A 165 7.96 -1.22 8.73
C GLY A 165 9.08 -1.55 9.72
N SER A 166 10.07 -0.67 9.87
CA SER A 166 11.24 -0.89 10.76
C SER A 166 10.92 -1.09 12.25
N VAL A 167 9.68 -0.85 12.66
CA VAL A 167 9.20 -1.01 14.04
C VAL A 167 8.24 -2.21 14.18
N PHE A 168 7.67 -2.70 13.08
CA PHE A 168 6.68 -3.78 13.07
C PHE A 168 6.86 -4.64 11.83
N ASP A 169 7.05 -5.95 12.03
CA ASP A 169 7.06 -6.91 10.94
C ASP A 169 5.70 -6.85 10.19
N GLY A 170 5.77 -6.71 8.86
CA GLY A 170 4.61 -6.74 7.96
C GLY A 170 4.38 -5.53 7.05
N VAL A 171 3.47 -5.72 6.10
CA VAL A 171 3.10 -4.77 5.04
C VAL A 171 1.84 -4.00 5.44
N TYR A 172 2.03 -2.78 5.94
CA TYR A 172 0.92 -1.92 6.40
C TYR A 172 0.61 -0.78 5.44
N LYS A 173 1.65 -0.19 4.84
CA LYS A 173 1.55 0.79 3.77
C LYS A 173 2.25 0.24 2.54
N TYR A 174 1.62 0.45 1.40
CA TYR A 174 2.21 0.16 0.10
C TYR A 174 2.69 1.46 -0.53
N GLN A 175 3.81 1.38 -1.25
CA GLN A 175 4.45 2.52 -1.92
C GLN A 175 4.12 2.50 -3.42
N LEU A 176 3.96 3.65 -4.07
CA LEU A 176 3.78 3.73 -5.52
C LEU A 176 5.11 3.89 -6.26
N LEU A 177 5.96 4.77 -5.73
CA LEU A 177 7.28 5.11 -6.24
C LEU A 177 8.33 4.95 -5.14
N HIS A 178 9.29 4.06 -5.35
CA HIS A 178 10.47 3.94 -4.50
C HIS A 178 11.56 4.94 -4.94
N HIS A 179 12.20 5.61 -3.98
CA HIS A 179 13.14 6.72 -4.20
C HIS A 179 12.71 7.70 -5.31
N ASP A 180 11.44 8.10 -5.28
CA ASP A 180 10.79 9.07 -6.18
C ASP A 180 10.82 8.72 -7.69
N SER A 181 11.36 7.57 -8.09
CA SER A 181 11.66 7.27 -9.50
C SER A 181 11.35 5.83 -9.90
N LEU A 182 11.54 4.86 -9.00
CA LEU A 182 11.33 3.45 -9.28
C LEU A 182 9.86 3.10 -9.07
N LYS A 183 9.16 2.78 -10.15
CA LYS A 183 7.74 2.43 -10.11
C LYS A 183 7.56 1.00 -9.65
N LEU A 184 6.69 0.79 -8.66
CA LEU A 184 6.33 -0.56 -8.23
C LEU A 184 5.41 -1.24 -9.23
N THR A 185 5.44 -2.57 -9.25
CA THR A 185 4.70 -3.44 -10.20
C THR A 185 3.23 -3.05 -10.32
N PRO A 186 2.46 -2.89 -9.23
CA PRO A 186 1.04 -2.56 -9.33
C PRO A 186 0.76 -1.21 -10.00
N LEU A 187 1.64 -0.21 -9.78
CA LEU A 187 1.53 1.08 -10.46
C LEU A 187 1.78 0.92 -11.96
N LYS A 188 2.84 0.21 -12.36
CA LYS A 188 3.15 0.00 -13.78
C LYS A 188 2.02 -0.74 -14.51
N VAL A 189 1.48 -1.79 -13.89
CA VAL A 189 0.30 -2.52 -14.43
C VAL A 189 -0.87 -1.56 -14.66
N TYR A 190 -1.16 -0.68 -13.68
CA TYR A 190 -2.21 0.31 -13.83
C TYR A 190 -1.92 1.32 -14.97
N GLU A 191 -0.69 1.82 -15.09
CA GLU A 191 -0.31 2.74 -16.16
C GLU A 191 -0.50 2.10 -17.54
N ASP A 192 -0.05 0.85 -17.70
CA ASP A 192 -0.15 0.11 -18.96
C ASP A 192 -1.61 -0.16 -19.36
N LEU A 193 -2.47 -0.51 -18.39
CA LEU A 193 -3.90 -0.76 -18.64
C LEU A 193 -4.72 0.52 -18.87
N SER A 194 -4.40 1.60 -18.14
CA SER A 194 -5.18 2.85 -18.19
C SER A 194 -4.65 3.88 -19.19
N ASN A 195 -3.43 3.68 -19.70
CA ASN A 195 -2.66 4.67 -20.46
C ASN A 195 -2.48 6.01 -19.72
N GLN A 196 -2.47 5.99 -18.39
CA GLN A 196 -2.26 7.18 -17.55
C GLN A 196 -0.90 7.11 -16.87
N GLU A 197 -0.02 8.06 -17.17
CA GLU A 197 1.26 8.17 -16.49
C GLU A 197 1.12 8.73 -15.06
N ALA A 198 1.89 8.13 -14.17
CA ALA A 198 2.14 8.54 -12.81
C ALA A 198 3.41 9.40 -12.75
N LYS A 199 3.32 10.56 -12.09
CA LYS A 199 4.43 11.49 -11.92
C LYS A 199 4.57 11.88 -10.45
N PRO A 200 5.79 11.84 -9.89
CA PRO A 200 6.02 12.34 -8.53
C PRO A 200 5.73 13.84 -8.47
N ASN A 201 5.10 14.30 -7.40
CA ASN A 201 4.88 15.71 -7.11
C ASN A 201 4.92 15.97 -5.59
N GLY A 202 6.14 16.03 -5.06
CA GLY A 202 6.36 16.16 -3.61
C GLY A 202 5.79 14.95 -2.86
N PRO A 203 4.95 15.13 -1.83
CA PRO A 203 4.41 14.03 -1.03
C PRO A 203 3.34 13.20 -1.77
N PHE A 204 2.96 13.60 -2.98
CA PHE A 204 1.94 12.96 -3.78
C PHE A 204 2.50 12.37 -5.07
N VAL A 205 1.77 11.43 -5.62
CA VAL A 205 1.89 10.95 -6.99
C VAL A 205 0.66 11.44 -7.75
N LYS A 206 0.89 12.11 -8.88
CA LYS A 206 -0.17 12.49 -9.81
C LYS A 206 -0.37 11.36 -10.81
N ILE A 207 -1.56 10.78 -10.86
CA ILE A 207 -1.94 9.75 -11.84
C ILE A 207 -3.06 10.33 -12.69
N GLY A 208 -2.76 10.63 -13.96
CA GLY A 208 -3.67 11.41 -14.81
C GLY A 208 -4.00 12.79 -14.20
N ASP A 209 -5.26 13.01 -13.84
CA ASP A 209 -5.76 14.23 -13.19
C ASP A 209 -5.97 14.09 -11.68
N ARG A 210 -5.62 12.95 -11.09
CA ARG A 210 -5.87 12.63 -9.69
C ARG A 210 -4.58 12.63 -8.88
N TRP A 211 -4.71 12.90 -7.59
CA TRP A 211 -3.60 12.96 -6.63
C TRP A 211 -3.78 11.84 -5.62
N THR A 212 -2.75 11.04 -5.41
CA THR A 212 -2.72 10.02 -4.34
C THR A 212 -1.42 10.19 -3.54
N PRO A 213 -1.39 9.92 -2.23
CA PRO A 213 -0.14 9.86 -1.49
C PRO A 213 0.78 8.77 -2.07
N ASN A 214 2.09 8.98 -2.03
CA ASN A 214 3.04 7.94 -2.48
C ASN A 214 2.94 6.67 -1.63
N ASN A 215 2.63 6.81 -0.34
CA ASN A 215 2.45 5.71 0.60
C ASN A 215 0.99 5.67 1.08
N PHE A 216 0.35 4.51 0.99
CA PHE A 216 -1.06 4.36 1.34
C PHE A 216 -1.35 3.03 2.02
N VAL A 217 -2.41 2.98 2.83
CA VAL A 217 -2.93 1.72 3.37
C VAL A 217 -3.76 1.05 2.28
N MET A 218 -3.38 -0.17 1.90
CA MET A 218 -4.11 -0.92 0.88
C MET A 218 -5.52 -1.27 1.35
N ASN A 219 -6.48 -1.25 0.42
CA ASN A 219 -7.80 -1.80 0.65
C ASN A 219 -7.77 -3.30 0.27
N TYR A 220 -7.72 -4.17 1.28
CA TYR A 220 -7.68 -5.62 1.08
C TYR A 220 -9.03 -6.16 0.61
N ARG A 221 -9.26 -6.11 -0.71
CA ARG A 221 -10.47 -6.63 -1.37
C ARG A 221 -10.44 -8.15 -1.46
N LEU A 222 -9.25 -8.71 -1.69
CA LEU A 222 -9.00 -10.15 -1.68
C LEU A 222 -8.12 -10.51 -0.49
N LEU A 223 -8.51 -11.56 0.22
CA LEU A 223 -7.75 -12.13 1.32
C LEU A 223 -7.24 -13.51 0.93
N GLN A 224 -6.16 -13.93 1.55
CA GLN A 224 -5.58 -15.25 1.43
C GLN A 224 -6.59 -16.35 1.76
N LYS A 225 -7.49 -16.14 2.73
CA LYS A 225 -8.60 -17.08 2.96
C LYS A 225 -9.59 -17.20 1.79
N ASP A 226 -9.66 -16.19 0.91
CA ASP A 226 -10.49 -16.26 -0.30
C ASP A 226 -9.79 -17.03 -1.41
N ILE A 227 -8.45 -17.03 -1.39
CA ILE A 227 -7.60 -17.87 -2.24
C ILE A 227 -7.69 -19.34 -1.80
N GLU A 228 -7.78 -19.59 -0.49
CA GLU A 228 -7.88 -20.93 0.10
C GLU A 228 -9.31 -21.48 0.09
N ASN A 229 -10.33 -20.62 -0.05
CA ASN A 229 -11.74 -21.02 -0.05
C ASN A 229 -12.28 -21.22 -1.47
N ILE A 230 -12.53 -22.48 -1.82
CA ILE A 230 -13.09 -22.88 -3.13
C ILE A 230 -14.36 -22.11 -3.49
N GLU A 231 -15.23 -21.86 -2.52
CA GLU A 231 -16.51 -21.19 -2.74
C GLU A 231 -16.38 -19.70 -3.08
N ALA A 232 -15.23 -19.07 -2.76
CA ALA A 232 -14.97 -17.67 -3.09
C ALA A 232 -14.63 -17.47 -4.58
N GLY A 233 -14.23 -18.54 -5.28
CA GLY A 233 -13.98 -18.53 -6.72
C GLY A 233 -12.61 -17.98 -7.16
N PHE A 234 -11.74 -17.57 -6.23
CA PHE A 234 -10.38 -17.07 -6.50
C PHE A 234 -9.32 -18.16 -6.35
N ASN A 235 -9.61 -19.36 -6.85
CA ASN A 235 -8.76 -20.53 -6.63
C ASN A 235 -7.57 -20.52 -7.60
N PRO A 236 -6.32 -20.45 -7.11
CA PRO A 236 -5.16 -20.64 -7.96
C PRO A 236 -5.11 -22.06 -8.49
N ILE A 237 -4.79 -22.22 -9.77
CA ILE A 237 -4.51 -23.53 -10.37
C ILE A 237 -3.00 -23.72 -10.39
N ASN A 238 -2.52 -24.87 -9.93
CA ASN A 238 -1.09 -25.17 -9.96
C ASN A 238 -0.59 -25.20 -11.40
N MET A 239 0.61 -24.67 -11.64
CA MET A 239 1.25 -24.67 -12.95
C MET A 239 1.34 -26.10 -13.53
N GLY A 240 1.73 -27.08 -12.71
CA GLY A 240 1.78 -28.48 -13.12
C GLY A 240 0.40 -29.06 -13.48
N GLU A 241 -0.68 -28.59 -12.85
CA GLU A 241 -2.05 -29.02 -13.14
C GLU A 241 -2.53 -28.49 -14.49
N LEU A 242 -2.25 -27.23 -14.80
CA LEU A 242 -2.60 -26.62 -16.09
C LEU A 242 -1.97 -27.36 -17.27
N LEU A 243 -0.76 -27.90 -17.10
CA LEU A 243 -0.06 -28.63 -18.15
C LEU A 243 -0.65 -30.02 -18.47
N PHE A 244 -1.62 -30.51 -17.68
CA PHE A 244 -2.41 -31.68 -18.05
C PHE A 244 -3.60 -31.35 -18.97
N LEU A 245 -3.92 -30.06 -19.14
CA LEU A 245 -4.98 -29.59 -20.01
C LEU A 245 -4.46 -29.41 -21.44
N GLU A 246 -5.39 -29.39 -22.41
CA GLU A 246 -5.05 -28.99 -23.78
C GLU A 246 -4.76 -27.49 -23.85
N ASP A 247 -3.92 -27.04 -24.79
CA ASP A 247 -3.60 -25.62 -25.00
C ASP A 247 -4.88 -24.75 -25.06
N GLN A 248 -5.94 -25.24 -25.70
CA GLN A 248 -7.21 -24.52 -25.82
C GLN A 248 -7.87 -24.24 -24.47
N ASP A 249 -7.79 -25.15 -23.51
CA ASP A 249 -8.36 -24.98 -22.18
C ASP A 249 -7.56 -23.99 -21.35
N ILE A 250 -6.22 -24.03 -21.46
CA ILE A 250 -5.33 -23.03 -20.85
C ILE A 250 -5.65 -21.63 -21.40
N GLN A 251 -5.83 -21.52 -22.72
CA GLN A 251 -6.20 -20.26 -23.38
C GLN A 251 -7.56 -19.75 -22.92
N ASN A 252 -8.56 -20.63 -22.82
CA ASN A 252 -9.89 -20.27 -22.30
C ASN A 252 -9.84 -19.82 -20.84
N PHE A 253 -8.97 -20.44 -20.02
CA PHE A 253 -8.81 -20.09 -18.62
C PHE A 253 -8.31 -18.64 -18.43
N VAL A 254 -7.41 -18.17 -19.30
CA VAL A 254 -6.79 -16.83 -19.20
C VAL A 254 -7.46 -15.75 -20.06
N ALA A 255 -8.30 -16.13 -21.02
CA ALA A 255 -8.86 -15.24 -22.03
C ALA A 255 -9.56 -14.01 -21.41
N GLY A 256 -9.08 -12.80 -21.73
CA GLY A 256 -9.68 -11.56 -21.27
C GLY A 256 -9.56 -11.30 -19.75
N LYS A 257 -8.69 -12.04 -19.04
CA LYS A 257 -8.49 -11.90 -17.58
C LYS A 257 -7.18 -11.23 -17.23
N ILE A 258 -7.07 -10.74 -16.00
CA ILE A 258 -5.78 -10.41 -15.39
C ILE A 258 -5.19 -11.71 -14.85
N VAL A 259 -4.07 -12.14 -15.43
CA VAL A 259 -3.36 -13.35 -15.02
C VAL A 259 -2.34 -12.97 -13.97
N VAL A 260 -2.34 -13.65 -12.84
CA VAL A 260 -1.33 -13.47 -11.78
C VAL A 260 -0.63 -14.81 -11.57
N ILE A 261 0.68 -14.83 -11.79
CA ILE A 261 1.53 -16.02 -11.68
C ILE A 261 2.49 -15.80 -10.50
N GLY A 262 2.50 -16.71 -9.54
CA GLY A 262 3.43 -16.63 -8.41
C GLY A 262 3.15 -17.67 -7.34
N ASP A 263 3.85 -17.56 -6.21
CA ASP A 263 3.70 -18.48 -5.07
C ASP A 263 2.57 -18.00 -4.14
N PHE A 264 1.42 -18.66 -4.19
CA PHE A 264 0.25 -18.29 -3.38
C PHE A 264 0.21 -18.98 -1.99
N PHE A 265 1.04 -20.01 -1.74
CA PHE A 265 0.85 -20.89 -0.58
C PHE A 265 2.08 -21.08 0.32
N GLU A 266 3.30 -21.20 -0.21
CA GLU A 266 4.43 -21.76 0.57
C GLU A 266 5.51 -20.73 0.88
N ASN A 267 6.27 -20.29 -0.12
CA ASN A 267 7.57 -19.64 0.13
C ASN A 267 7.49 -18.12 0.25
N ASP A 268 6.46 -17.50 -0.32
CA ASP A 268 6.34 -16.04 -0.43
C ASP A 268 5.21 -15.48 0.44
N ARG A 269 5.33 -15.67 1.76
CA ARG A 269 4.29 -15.38 2.75
C ARG A 269 4.71 -14.24 3.68
N HIS A 270 3.86 -13.22 3.79
CA HIS A 270 4.17 -11.98 4.51
C HIS A 270 3.06 -11.58 5.47
N GLU A 271 3.42 -11.07 6.65
CA GLU A 271 2.44 -10.49 7.57
C GLU A 271 1.82 -9.24 6.95
N THR A 272 0.49 -9.16 6.92
CA THR A 272 -0.25 -8.00 6.44
C THR A 272 -1.21 -7.51 7.53
N LEU A 273 -2.04 -6.50 7.23
CA LEU A 273 -2.95 -5.91 8.21
C LEU A 273 -3.89 -6.93 8.87
N PHE A 274 -4.39 -7.91 8.11
CA PHE A 274 -5.41 -8.85 8.58
C PHE A 274 -4.92 -10.27 8.81
N GLU A 275 -3.94 -10.72 8.03
CA GLU A 275 -3.47 -12.11 8.01
C GLU A 275 -2.10 -12.22 7.34
N ILE A 276 -1.59 -13.45 7.23
CA ILE A 276 -0.41 -13.73 6.41
C ILE A 276 -0.88 -13.90 4.95
N SER A 277 -0.46 -13.01 4.07
CA SER A 277 -0.81 -13.02 2.65
C SER A 277 0.37 -13.41 1.78
N SER A 278 0.09 -14.00 0.63
CA SER A 278 1.10 -14.25 -0.41
C SER A 278 1.54 -12.96 -1.12
N GLY A 279 2.80 -12.88 -1.55
CA GLY A 279 3.32 -11.73 -2.30
C GLY A 279 2.50 -11.37 -3.55
N PRO A 280 2.14 -12.33 -4.42
CA PRO A 280 1.31 -12.05 -5.59
C PRO A 280 -0.05 -11.44 -5.23
N LEU A 281 -0.63 -11.86 -4.09
CA LEU A 281 -1.90 -11.33 -3.59
C LEU A 281 -1.75 -9.91 -3.03
N ILE A 282 -0.60 -9.58 -2.44
CA ILE A 282 -0.28 -8.21 -2.01
C ILE A 282 -0.20 -7.29 -3.23
N LEU A 283 0.52 -7.71 -4.29
CA LEU A 283 0.61 -6.96 -5.55
C LEU A 283 -0.77 -6.76 -6.18
N LEU A 284 -1.61 -7.80 -6.19
CA LEU A 284 -2.96 -7.74 -6.73
C LEU A 284 -3.85 -6.77 -5.94
N ASN A 285 -3.82 -6.80 -4.60
CA ASN A 285 -4.60 -5.85 -3.78
C ASN A 285 -4.11 -4.40 -3.92
N ALA A 286 -2.79 -4.19 -4.04
CA ALA A 286 -2.25 -2.87 -4.33
C ALA A 286 -2.76 -2.35 -5.69
N PHE A 287 -2.74 -3.20 -6.71
CA PHE A 287 -3.26 -2.86 -8.04
C PHE A 287 -4.75 -2.50 -7.99
N LEU A 288 -5.56 -3.33 -7.34
CA LEU A 288 -7.00 -3.08 -7.17
C LEU A 288 -7.27 -1.79 -6.39
N THR A 289 -6.46 -1.47 -5.38
CA THR A 289 -6.59 -0.22 -4.62
C THR A 289 -6.38 1.00 -5.52
N ILE A 290 -5.41 0.94 -6.45
CA ILE A 290 -5.15 2.01 -7.42
C ILE A 290 -6.28 2.08 -8.45
N GLN A 291 -6.67 0.93 -9.01
CA GLN A 291 -7.72 0.83 -10.03
C GLN A 291 -9.05 1.41 -9.52
N GLU A 292 -9.46 1.01 -8.32
CA GLU A 292 -10.71 1.44 -7.69
C GLU A 292 -10.61 2.82 -7.03
N SER A 293 -9.49 3.52 -7.24
CA SER A 293 -9.39 4.94 -6.89
C SER A 293 -9.49 5.22 -5.39
N ASP A 294 -9.18 4.21 -4.56
CA ASP A 294 -9.48 4.21 -3.14
C ASP A 294 -8.69 5.27 -2.37
N THR A 295 -7.51 5.67 -2.86
CA THR A 295 -6.56 6.52 -2.12
C THR A 295 -6.44 7.94 -2.65
N TYR A 296 -7.32 8.35 -3.57
CA TYR A 296 -7.23 9.68 -4.17
C TYR A 296 -7.70 10.80 -3.24
N VAL A 297 -6.83 11.79 -3.09
CA VAL A 297 -7.10 13.04 -2.39
C VAL A 297 -7.93 13.95 -3.30
N ASN A 298 -9.20 14.14 -2.95
CA ASN A 298 -10.09 15.04 -3.68
C ASN A 298 -10.31 16.37 -2.93
N PHE A 299 -10.98 17.31 -3.60
CA PHE A 299 -11.27 18.63 -3.05
C PHE A 299 -12.09 18.58 -1.74
N TRP A 300 -13.01 17.63 -1.61
CA TRP A 300 -13.84 17.48 -0.42
C TRP A 300 -13.05 17.01 0.80
N PHE A 301 -12.10 16.09 0.60
CA PHE A 301 -11.16 15.71 1.64
C PHE A 301 -10.38 16.92 2.14
N PHE A 302 -9.86 17.74 1.22
CA PHE A 302 -9.13 18.96 1.56
C PHE A 302 -9.99 19.96 2.35
N LEU A 303 -11.25 20.16 1.92
CA LEU A 303 -12.17 21.05 2.62
C LEU A 303 -12.48 20.56 4.04
N LEU A 304 -12.65 19.24 4.22
CA LEU A 304 -12.90 18.62 5.52
C LEU A 304 -11.70 18.85 6.46
N ILE A 305 -10.48 18.50 6.04
CA ILE A 305 -9.28 18.70 6.89
C ILE A 305 -9.06 20.18 7.19
N LEU A 306 -9.31 21.07 6.23
CA LEU A 306 -9.18 22.53 6.42
C LEU A 306 -10.17 23.02 7.48
N ALA A 307 -11.44 22.63 7.40
CA ALA A 307 -12.45 23.01 8.37
C ALA A 307 -12.15 22.43 9.77
N SER A 308 -11.79 21.16 9.84
CA SER A 308 -11.47 20.49 11.11
C SER A 308 -10.23 21.08 11.77
N TYR A 309 -9.15 21.34 11.03
CA TYR A 309 -7.94 21.94 11.59
C TYR A 309 -8.10 23.42 11.89
N ALA A 310 -8.94 24.16 11.16
CA ALA A 310 -9.32 25.51 11.52
C ALA A 310 -10.06 25.55 12.85
N TYR A 311 -10.98 24.59 13.08
CA TYR A 311 -11.69 24.45 14.34
C TYR A 311 -10.75 24.07 15.50
N LEU A 312 -9.89 23.07 15.33
CA LEU A 312 -8.90 22.69 16.35
C LEU A 312 -7.93 23.83 16.64
N SER A 313 -7.47 24.56 15.61
CA SER A 313 -6.64 25.76 15.79
C SER A 313 -7.40 26.86 16.52
N TYR A 314 -8.69 27.06 16.24
CA TYR A 314 -9.52 28.00 16.99
C TYR A 314 -9.60 27.63 18.48
N MET A 315 -9.76 26.34 18.82
CA MET A 315 -9.73 25.87 20.21
C MET A 315 -8.41 26.23 20.91
N VAL A 316 -7.28 25.97 20.23
CA VAL A 316 -5.93 26.28 20.71
C VAL A 316 -5.73 27.77 21.02
N PHE A 317 -6.22 28.66 20.15
CA PHE A 317 -5.92 30.09 20.23
C PHE A 317 -6.97 30.91 21.01
N VAL A 318 -8.22 30.47 21.10
CA VAL A 318 -9.34 31.26 21.63
C VAL A 318 -9.90 30.72 22.94
N GLU A 319 -10.39 29.48 22.91
CA GLU A 319 -11.18 28.92 24.01
C GLU A 319 -10.30 28.24 25.07
N GLY A 320 -9.07 27.87 24.69
CA GLY A 320 -8.27 26.91 25.45
C GLY A 320 -8.93 25.54 25.44
N ASP A 321 -8.32 24.56 26.09
CA ASP A 321 -8.86 23.21 26.08
C ASP A 321 -10.18 23.09 26.87
N TYR A 322 -11.27 22.88 26.14
CA TYR A 322 -12.63 22.74 26.67
C TYR A 322 -12.78 21.59 27.67
N MET A 323 -12.11 20.46 27.40
CA MET A 323 -12.14 19.28 28.27
C MET A 323 -11.24 19.46 29.49
N GLU A 324 -10.11 20.16 29.37
CA GLU A 324 -9.30 20.57 30.53
C GLU A 324 -10.17 21.35 31.53
N SER A 325 -10.94 22.34 31.04
CA SER A 325 -11.86 23.15 31.87
C SER A 325 -12.95 22.32 32.55
N ARG A 326 -13.54 21.35 31.85
CA ARG A 326 -14.54 20.43 32.44
C ARG A 326 -13.91 19.48 33.45
N ILE A 327 -12.75 18.90 33.16
CA ILE A 327 -12.09 17.94 34.06
C ILE A 327 -11.59 18.63 35.32
N THR A 328 -11.05 19.86 35.23
CA THR A 328 -10.68 20.64 36.43
C THR A 328 -11.88 20.87 37.35
N LYS A 329 -13.06 21.06 36.77
CA LYS A 329 -14.30 21.29 37.51
C LYS A 329 -14.77 20.05 38.28
N TYR A 330 -14.55 18.84 37.76
CA TYR A 330 -15.03 17.59 38.37
C TYR A 330 -14.00 16.88 39.25
N PHE A 331 -12.71 16.89 38.87
CA PHE A 331 -11.66 16.12 39.55
C PHE A 331 -10.68 16.99 40.37
N GLY A 332 -10.90 18.30 40.41
CA GLY A 332 -10.01 19.25 41.08
C GLY A 332 -8.70 19.48 40.32
N ALA A 333 -7.85 20.36 40.85
CA ALA A 333 -6.61 20.80 40.20
C ALA A 333 -5.44 19.80 40.33
N VAL A 334 -5.67 18.52 40.07
CA VAL A 334 -4.58 17.54 39.98
C VAL A 334 -3.80 17.83 38.70
N ARG A 335 -2.59 18.39 38.84
CA ARG A 335 -1.78 18.89 37.70
C ARG A 335 -1.63 17.85 36.58
N VAL A 336 -1.35 16.59 36.93
CA VAL A 336 -1.16 15.50 35.96
C VAL A 336 -2.45 15.20 35.20
N ALA A 337 -3.61 15.22 35.87
CA ALA A 337 -4.90 14.96 35.24
C ALA A 337 -5.26 16.06 34.22
N ASN A 338 -4.95 17.33 34.50
CA ASN A 338 -5.19 18.42 33.56
C ASN A 338 -4.27 18.37 32.33
N TYR A 339 -3.01 17.96 32.51
CA TYR A 339 -2.09 17.77 31.38
C TYR A 339 -2.54 16.65 30.45
N LEU A 340 -2.93 15.51 31.02
CA LEU A 340 -3.45 14.37 30.25
C LEU A 340 -4.79 14.70 29.59
N ALA A 341 -5.68 15.40 30.30
CA ALA A 341 -6.98 15.81 29.79
C ALA A 341 -6.84 16.56 28.46
N GLY A 342 -5.93 17.53 28.39
CA GLY A 342 -5.83 18.36 27.19
C GLY A 342 -5.30 17.60 25.97
N PHE A 343 -4.32 16.72 26.17
CA PHE A 343 -3.85 15.83 25.10
C PHE A 343 -4.96 14.89 24.62
N MET A 344 -5.73 14.31 25.55
CA MET A 344 -6.83 13.40 25.23
C MET A 344 -7.94 14.06 24.41
N SER A 345 -8.21 15.35 24.60
CA SER A 345 -9.19 16.12 23.80
C SER A 345 -8.85 16.08 22.32
N TYR A 346 -7.61 16.47 21.98
CA TYR A 346 -7.14 16.48 20.60
C TYR A 346 -7.10 15.07 20.04
N LEU A 347 -6.64 14.10 20.83
CA LEU A 347 -6.60 12.69 20.42
C LEU A 347 -7.98 12.17 20.04
N ILE A 348 -9.01 12.39 20.87
CA ILE A 348 -10.38 11.94 20.58
C ILE A 348 -10.93 12.61 19.32
N LEU A 349 -10.79 13.93 19.20
CA LEU A 349 -11.31 14.67 18.03
C LEU A 349 -10.62 14.24 16.73
N LEU A 350 -9.30 14.03 16.77
CA LEU A 350 -8.53 13.56 15.61
C LEU A 350 -8.82 12.09 15.29
N THR A 351 -9.08 11.23 16.28
CA THR A 351 -9.52 9.85 16.05
C THR A 351 -10.88 9.85 15.34
N LEU A 352 -11.83 10.67 15.79
CA LEU A 352 -13.13 10.80 15.12
C LEU A 352 -12.97 11.33 13.69
N LEU A 353 -12.09 12.31 13.48
CA LEU A 353 -11.76 12.81 12.15
C LEU A 353 -11.14 11.72 11.27
N SER A 354 -10.19 10.94 11.80
CA SER A 354 -9.53 9.85 11.08
C SER A 354 -10.51 8.73 10.70
N CYS A 355 -11.45 8.39 11.60
CA CYS A 355 -12.55 7.48 11.26
C CYS A 355 -13.41 8.06 10.13
N LEU A 356 -13.78 9.34 10.22
CA LEU A 356 -14.60 10.01 9.20
C LEU A 356 -13.88 10.04 7.84
N THR A 357 -12.59 10.36 7.82
CA THR A 357 -11.80 10.38 6.58
C THR A 357 -11.63 8.99 6.00
N PHE A 358 -11.50 7.97 6.84
CA PHE A 358 -11.43 6.59 6.39
C PHE A 358 -12.75 6.14 5.75
N PHE A 359 -13.89 6.32 6.41
CA PHE A 359 -15.16 5.82 5.87
C PHE A 359 -15.65 6.57 4.63
N ILE A 360 -15.23 7.83 4.43
CA ILE A 360 -15.64 8.64 3.27
C ILE A 360 -14.59 8.62 2.14
N PHE A 361 -13.30 8.59 2.48
CA PHE A 361 -12.19 8.77 1.52
C PHE A 361 -11.14 7.66 1.57
N ASN A 362 -11.30 6.62 2.40
CA ASN A 362 -10.31 5.57 2.68
C ASN A 362 -8.91 6.08 3.07
N ILE A 363 -8.84 7.25 3.68
CA ILE A 363 -7.59 7.87 4.12
C ILE A 363 -7.53 7.89 5.64
N HIS A 364 -6.48 7.30 6.21
CA HIS A 364 -6.15 7.39 7.62
C HIS A 364 -5.24 8.58 7.92
N LEU A 365 -5.48 9.23 9.05
CA LEU A 365 -4.64 10.32 9.55
C LEU A 365 -3.71 9.81 10.66
N ASN A 366 -2.53 10.42 10.75
CA ASN A 366 -1.54 10.15 11.80
C ASN A 366 -1.96 10.82 13.13
N VAL A 367 -2.99 10.27 13.77
CA VAL A 367 -3.71 10.89 14.91
C VAL A 367 -2.77 11.31 16.04
N PHE A 368 -1.86 10.45 16.48
CA PHE A 368 -1.02 10.72 17.64
C PHE A 368 -0.04 11.88 17.45
N PHE A 369 0.69 11.92 16.33
CA PHE A 369 1.63 13.02 16.05
C PHE A 369 0.91 14.35 15.84
N LEU A 370 -0.26 14.33 15.19
CA LEU A 370 -1.08 15.52 15.03
C LEU A 370 -1.60 16.01 16.39
N ALA A 371 -2.05 15.10 17.27
CA ALA A 371 -2.50 15.44 18.62
C ALA A 371 -1.38 16.03 19.48
N ILE A 372 -0.16 15.47 19.41
CA ILE A 372 1.01 16.03 20.09
C ILE A 372 1.28 17.45 19.60
N THR A 373 1.21 17.69 18.30
CA THR A 373 1.51 19.01 17.72
C THR A 373 0.50 20.06 18.16
N PHE A 374 -0.80 19.74 18.13
CA PHE A 374 -1.83 20.63 18.68
C PHE A 374 -1.63 20.90 20.17
N TYR A 375 -1.37 19.85 20.96
CA TYR A 375 -1.13 19.96 22.39
C TYR A 375 0.07 20.84 22.74
N LEU A 376 1.21 20.67 22.06
CA LEU A 376 2.40 21.49 22.27
C LEU A 376 2.13 22.95 21.90
N THR A 377 1.42 23.18 20.80
CA THR A 377 1.06 24.54 20.34
C THR A 377 0.17 25.26 21.35
N ASP A 378 -0.84 24.56 21.88
CA ASP A 378 -1.69 25.05 22.97
C ASP A 378 -0.89 25.43 24.22
N ARG A 379 0.05 24.57 24.65
CA ARG A 379 0.91 24.87 25.81
C ARG A 379 1.81 26.08 25.58
N LEU A 380 2.39 26.23 24.38
CA LEU A 380 3.21 27.40 24.04
C LEU A 380 2.40 28.70 24.05
N ILE A 381 1.19 28.67 23.49
CA ILE A 381 0.28 29.82 23.48
C ILE A 381 -0.21 30.16 24.89
N GLY A 382 -0.51 29.15 25.70
CA GLY A 382 -0.88 29.32 27.11
C GLY A 382 0.24 29.99 27.93
N LEU A 383 1.51 29.63 27.69
CA LEU A 383 2.67 30.27 28.31
C LEU A 383 2.81 31.73 27.88
N TYR A 384 2.66 32.02 26.58
CA TYR A 384 2.71 33.38 26.04
C TYR A 384 1.62 34.28 26.65
N HIS A 385 0.40 33.77 26.82
CA HIS A 385 -0.69 34.52 27.45
C HIS A 385 -0.47 34.76 28.95
N ARG A 386 0.23 33.87 29.66
CA ARG A 386 0.58 34.06 31.08
C ARG A 386 1.66 35.11 31.30
N GLN A 387 2.61 35.25 30.36
CA GLN A 387 3.67 36.27 30.45
C GLN A 387 3.18 37.68 30.10
N ASN A 388 2.11 37.80 29.31
CA ASN A 388 1.53 39.07 28.87
C ASN A 388 0.27 39.50 29.64
N LYS A 389 -0.08 38.78 30.71
CA LYS A 389 -1.04 39.21 31.74
C LYS A 389 -0.27 39.79 32.89
#